data_AF-A0A4P9VS89-F1
#
_entry.id   AF-A0A4P9VS89-F1
#
_cell.length_a   1.000
_cell.length_b   1.000
_cell.length_c   1.000
_cell.angle_alpha   90.00
_cell.angle_beta   90.00
_cell.angle_gamma   90.00
#
_symmetry.space_group_name_H-M   'P 1'
#
loop_
_entity.id
_entity.type
_entity.pdbx_description
1 polymer ?
#
loop_
_entity_poly.entity_id
_entity_poly.type
_entity_poly.pdbx_seq_one_letter_code
_entity_poly.pdbx_strand_id
1 'polypeptide(L)'
;MLWRLRITDVASVGVNSLMVGIPVLITQLMLQWVEARKPKNVFVFIFIVSFIPALLSTLIVLTLALLLMTWAGSQLPFGVSWELLAFAPLVMLPEAFINGMIISGLVVYYPEWVITFNEKRYYHK
;
A
#
# COMPACT_ATOMS: atom_id res chain seq x y z
N MET A 1 14.38 -15.98 23.88
CA MET A 1 13.17 -16.53 23.22
C MET A 1 12.57 -15.54 22.21
N LEU A 2 13.42 -14.85 21.41
CA LEU A 2 13.00 -13.91 20.35
C LEU A 2 13.78 -14.11 19.03
N TRP A 3 14.82 -14.95 19.03
CA TRP A 3 15.68 -15.24 17.88
C TRP A 3 15.16 -16.33 16.93
N ARG A 4 13.93 -16.83 17.16
CA ARG A 4 13.28 -17.88 16.34
C ARG A 4 12.20 -17.31 15.43
N LEU A 5 12.23 -16.01 15.15
CA LEU A 5 11.56 -15.48 13.98
C LEU A 5 12.50 -15.81 12.81
N ARG A 6 12.29 -16.96 12.13
CA ARG A 6 12.85 -17.20 10.79
C ARG A 6 12.18 -16.18 9.86
N ILE A 7 12.58 -14.93 9.96
CA ILE A 7 12.19 -13.89 9.02
C ILE A 7 13.01 -14.21 7.78
N THR A 8 12.32 -14.90 6.86
CA THR A 8 12.74 -15.30 5.51
C THR A 8 13.95 -16.23 5.43
N ASP A 9 13.73 -17.37 4.78
CA ASP A 9 14.84 -18.19 4.29
C ASP A 9 15.62 -17.37 3.25
N VAL A 10 16.96 -17.47 3.18
CA VAL A 10 17.78 -16.60 2.31
C VAL A 10 17.36 -16.75 0.84
N ALA A 11 16.87 -17.95 0.46
CA ALA A 11 16.29 -18.24 -0.85
C ALA A 11 14.97 -17.50 -1.14
N SER A 12 14.18 -17.19 -0.10
CA SER A 12 12.89 -16.49 -0.22
C SER A 12 13.02 -14.97 -0.23
N VAL A 13 14.21 -14.42 0.03
CA VAL A 13 14.44 -12.97 0.03
C VAL A 13 14.13 -12.36 -1.34
N GLY A 14 14.53 -13.00 -2.44
CA GLY A 14 14.28 -12.48 -3.80
C GLY A 14 12.79 -12.33 -4.13
N VAL A 15 11.99 -13.33 -3.78
CA VAL A 15 10.53 -13.30 -4.01
C VAL A 15 9.86 -12.26 -3.11
N ASN A 16 10.26 -12.15 -1.84
CA ASN A 16 9.73 -11.14 -0.93
C ASN A 16 10.10 -9.72 -1.35
N SER A 17 11.32 -9.48 -1.84
CA SER A 17 11.73 -8.18 -2.37
C SER A 17 10.91 -7.77 -3.59
N LEU A 18 10.59 -8.71 -4.49
CA LEU A 18 9.67 -8.45 -5.61
C LEU A 18 8.25 -8.11 -5.14
N MET A 19 7.74 -8.83 -4.13
CA MET A 19 6.43 -8.55 -3.53
C MET A 19 6.36 -7.14 -2.94
N VAL A 20 7.42 -6.66 -2.29
CA VAL A 20 7.50 -5.29 -1.74
C VAL A 20 7.59 -4.23 -2.83
N GLY A 21 8.18 -4.55 -3.99
CA GLY A 21 8.27 -3.62 -5.13
C GLY A 21 6.91 -3.26 -5.74
N ILE A 22 5.91 -4.14 -5.63
CA ILE A 22 4.59 -3.94 -6.25
C ILE A 22 3.80 -2.81 -5.60
N PRO A 23 3.65 -2.73 -4.26
CA PRO A 23 3.08 -1.57 -3.58
C PRO A 23 3.75 -0.26 -3.95
N VAL A 24 5.08 -0.25 -4.06
CA VAL A 24 5.84 0.94 -4.42
C VAL A 24 5.47 1.41 -5.82
N LEU A 25 5.43 0.50 -6.80
CA LEU A 25 5.03 0.82 -8.17
C LEU A 25 3.59 1.35 -8.24
N ILE A 26 2.65 0.72 -7.54
CA ILE A 26 1.24 1.16 -7.50
C ILE A 26 1.14 2.58 -6.92
N THR A 27 1.88 2.84 -5.84
CA THR A 27 1.91 4.16 -5.20
C THR A 27 2.47 5.22 -6.15
N GLN A 28 3.58 4.90 -6.86
CA GLN A 28 4.17 5.79 -7.86
C GLN A 28 3.22 6.10 -9.03
N LEU A 29 2.52 5.09 -9.54
CA LEU A 29 1.53 5.29 -10.62
C LEU A 29 0.37 6.18 -10.18
N MET A 30 -0.11 5.99 -8.95
CA MET A 30 -1.20 6.80 -8.38
C MET A 30 -0.76 8.23 -8.13
N LEU A 31 0.48 8.44 -7.69
CA LEU A 31 1.09 9.78 -7.56
C LEU A 31 1.14 10.49 -8.92
N GLN A 32 1.67 9.84 -9.96
CA GLN A 32 1.72 10.42 -11.31
C GLN A 32 0.32 10.77 -11.84
N TRP A 33 -0.67 9.93 -11.58
CA TRP A 33 -2.04 10.15 -12.01
C TRP A 33 -2.71 11.35 -11.32
N VAL A 34 -2.41 11.54 -10.03
CA VAL A 34 -2.88 12.67 -9.24
C VAL A 34 -2.20 13.98 -9.66
N GLU A 35 -0.89 13.95 -9.91
CA GLU A 35 -0.15 15.10 -10.45
C GLU A 35 -0.69 15.56 -11.81
N ALA A 36 -1.05 14.60 -12.68
CA ALA A 36 -1.66 14.89 -13.97
C ALA A 36 -3.05 15.55 -13.83
N ARG A 37 -3.84 15.16 -12.83
CA ARG A 37 -5.22 15.65 -12.64
C ARG A 37 -5.32 16.95 -11.83
N LYS A 38 -4.30 17.31 -11.05
CA LYS A 38 -4.24 18.54 -10.22
C LYS A 38 -5.55 18.82 -9.46
N PRO A 39 -5.97 17.92 -8.55
CA PRO A 39 -7.27 18.02 -7.88
C PRO A 39 -7.36 19.27 -7.00
N LYS A 40 -8.31 20.16 -7.25
CA LYS A 40 -8.46 21.44 -6.52
C LYS A 40 -8.73 21.29 -5.00
N ASN A 41 -9.09 20.10 -4.53
CA ASN A 41 -9.39 19.84 -3.12
C ASN A 41 -8.35 18.88 -2.51
N VAL A 42 -7.69 19.34 -1.43
CA VAL A 42 -6.63 18.62 -0.71
C VAL A 42 -7.15 17.32 -0.09
N PHE A 43 -8.41 17.28 0.35
CA PHE A 43 -9.00 16.06 0.90
C PHE A 43 -9.09 14.94 -0.15
N VAL A 44 -9.46 15.28 -1.39
CA VAL A 44 -9.53 14.33 -2.51
C VAL A 44 -8.12 13.86 -2.90
N PHE A 45 -7.12 14.76 -2.82
CA PHE A 45 -5.72 14.38 -3.00
C PHE A 45 -5.27 13.31 -1.99
N ILE A 46 -5.51 13.55 -0.70
CA ILE A 46 -5.14 12.59 0.37
C ILE A 46 -5.81 11.24 0.11
N PHE A 47 -7.12 11.21 -0.15
CA PHE A 47 -7.84 9.96 -0.40
C PHE A 47 -7.28 9.14 -1.57
N ILE A 48 -6.91 9.79 -2.68
CA ILE A 48 -6.40 9.10 -3.87
C ILE A 48 -4.93 8.66 -3.70
N VAL A 49 -4.12 9.40 -2.92
CA VAL A 49 -2.70 9.09 -2.73
C VAL A 49 -2.45 8.13 -1.56
N SER A 50 -3.32 8.10 -0.55
CA SER A 50 -3.11 7.27 0.64
C SER A 50 -4.03 6.06 0.70
N PHE A 51 -5.30 6.19 0.30
CA PHE A 51 -6.32 5.17 0.55
C PHE A 51 -6.40 4.16 -0.60
N ILE A 52 -6.58 4.66 -1.83
CA ILE A 52 -6.67 3.81 -3.04
C ILE A 52 -5.41 2.95 -3.26
N PRO A 53 -4.18 3.50 -3.14
CA PRO A 53 -2.97 2.72 -3.40
C PRO A 53 -2.74 1.69 -2.30
N ALA A 54 -3.09 2.00 -1.05
CA ALA A 54 -3.06 1.05 0.06
C ALA A 54 -4.00 -0.14 -0.22
N LEU A 55 -5.28 0.11 -0.53
CA LEU A 55 -6.22 -0.98 -0.84
C LEU A 55 -5.74 -1.85 -2.02
N LEU A 56 -5.34 -1.21 -3.12
CA LEU A 56 -4.90 -1.93 -4.32
C LEU A 56 -3.63 -2.73 -4.06
N SER A 57 -2.63 -2.14 -3.40
CA SER A 57 -1.36 -2.80 -3.14
C SER A 57 -1.50 -3.98 -2.18
N THR A 58 -2.25 -3.81 -1.08
CA THR A 58 -2.54 -4.91 -0.14
C THR A 58 -3.28 -6.04 -0.84
N LEU A 59 -4.29 -5.74 -1.66
CA LEU A 59 -5.04 -6.77 -2.40
C LEU A 59 -4.14 -7.54 -3.37
N ILE A 60 -3.29 -6.83 -4.11
CA ILE A 60 -2.39 -7.42 -5.10
C ILE A 60 -1.32 -8.28 -4.42
N VAL A 61 -0.70 -7.79 -3.33
CA VAL A 61 0.31 -8.54 -2.58
C VAL A 61 -0.29 -9.79 -1.95
N LEU A 62 -1.48 -9.69 -1.32
CA LEU A 62 -2.16 -10.87 -0.75
C LEU A 62 -2.49 -11.92 -1.82
N THR A 63 -3.02 -11.48 -2.96
CA THR A 63 -3.38 -12.38 -4.06
C THR A 63 -2.16 -13.07 -4.64
N LEU A 64 -1.07 -12.31 -4.87
CA LEU A 64 0.16 -12.87 -5.42
C LEU A 64 0.89 -13.79 -4.44
N ALA A 65 0.92 -13.46 -3.16
CA ALA A 65 1.48 -14.31 -2.12
C ALA A 65 0.79 -15.68 -2.13
N LEU A 66 -0.55 -15.70 -2.20
CA LEU A 66 -1.31 -16.95 -2.29
C LEU A 66 -1.08 -17.72 -3.58
N LEU A 67 -1.01 -17.04 -4.73
CA LEU A 67 -0.69 -17.69 -6.01
C LEU A 67 0.70 -18.34 -5.97
N LEU A 68 1.68 -17.66 -5.38
CA LEU A 68 3.03 -18.21 -5.22
C LEU A 68 3.05 -19.41 -4.26
N MET A 69 2.28 -19.35 -3.17
CA MET A 69 2.15 -20.45 -2.21
C MET A 69 1.47 -21.69 -2.83
N THR A 70 0.39 -21.50 -3.58
CA THR A 70 -0.30 -22.58 -4.29
C THR A 70 0.58 -23.18 -5.39
N TRP A 71 1.30 -22.34 -6.14
CA TRP A 71 2.25 -22.80 -7.16
C TRP A 71 3.44 -23.56 -6.57
N ALA A 72 3.92 -23.17 -5.39
CA ALA A 72 4.96 -23.88 -4.65
C ALA A 72 4.51 -25.24 -4.07
N GLY A 73 3.26 -25.66 -4.33
CA GLY A 73 2.71 -26.93 -3.84
C GLY A 73 2.36 -26.93 -2.36
N SER A 74 2.36 -25.76 -1.71
CA SER A 74 1.90 -25.66 -0.31
C SER A 74 0.38 -25.77 -0.28
N GLN A 75 -0.13 -26.76 0.45
CA GLN A 75 -1.55 -26.82 0.73
C GLN A 75 -1.87 -25.77 1.79
N LEU A 76 -2.50 -24.68 1.34
CA LEU A 76 -3.14 -23.76 2.25
C LEU A 76 -4.23 -24.53 3.02
N PRO A 77 -4.26 -24.46 4.36
CA PRO A 77 -5.30 -25.12 5.15
C PRO A 77 -6.71 -24.52 4.91
N PHE A 78 -6.78 -23.43 4.16
CA PHE A 78 -7.96 -22.63 3.86
C PHE A 78 -8.10 -22.53 2.33
N GLY A 79 -9.33 -22.57 1.82
CA GLY A 79 -9.60 -22.46 0.39
C GLY A 79 -9.12 -21.12 -0.18
N VAL A 80 -8.76 -21.12 -1.47
CA VAL A 80 -8.06 -19.98 -2.12
C VAL A 80 -8.94 -18.72 -2.27
N SER A 81 -10.26 -18.80 -2.02
CA SER A 81 -11.21 -17.75 -2.42
C SER A 81 -12.01 -17.11 -1.29
N TRP A 82 -12.68 -17.89 -0.44
CA TRP A 82 -13.64 -17.32 0.52
C TRP A 82 -12.96 -16.75 1.78
N GLU A 83 -11.99 -17.47 2.37
CA GLU A 83 -11.29 -16.96 3.54
C GLU A 83 -10.43 -15.74 3.19
N LEU A 84 -9.81 -15.70 2.01
CA LEU A 84 -9.07 -14.52 1.54
C LEU A 84 -9.96 -13.27 1.49
N LEU A 85 -11.16 -13.38 0.91
CA LEU A 85 -12.10 -12.25 0.83
C LEU A 85 -12.60 -11.82 2.22
N ALA A 86 -12.67 -12.74 3.19
CA ALA A 86 -13.01 -12.41 4.56
C ALA A 86 -11.86 -11.75 5.33
N PHE A 87 -10.61 -12.17 5.09
CA PHE A 87 -9.41 -11.60 5.72
C PHE A 87 -8.92 -10.31 5.06
N ALA A 88 -9.17 -10.12 3.76
CA ALA A 88 -8.74 -8.95 3.01
C ALA A 88 -9.20 -7.62 3.66
N PRO A 89 -10.48 -7.41 4.00
CA PRO A 89 -10.94 -6.21 4.68
C PRO A 89 -10.28 -5.99 6.05
N LEU A 90 -10.00 -7.07 6.79
CA LEU A 90 -9.37 -6.99 8.12
C LEU A 90 -7.94 -6.43 8.05
N VAL A 91 -7.23 -6.65 6.94
CA VAL A 91 -5.87 -6.11 6.73
C VAL A 91 -5.91 -4.77 6.01
N MET A 92 -6.71 -4.67 4.95
CA MET A 92 -6.80 -3.46 4.11
C MET A 92 -7.30 -2.24 4.87
N LEU A 93 -8.28 -2.43 5.76
CA LEU A 93 -8.89 -1.32 6.49
C LEU A 93 -7.91 -0.62 7.44
N PRO A 94 -7.22 -1.30 8.37
CA PRO A 94 -6.23 -0.65 9.22
C PRO A 94 -5.05 -0.09 8.42
N GLU A 95 -4.60 -0.78 7.36
CA GLU A 95 -3.49 -0.32 6.53
C GLU A 95 -3.82 0.98 5.78
N ALA A 96 -5.00 1.06 5.16
CA ALA A 96 -5.49 2.27 4.51
C ALA A 96 -5.74 3.41 5.50
N PHE A 97 -6.26 3.08 6.69
CA PHE A 97 -6.55 4.07 7.71
C PHE A 97 -5.28 4.71 8.29
N ILE A 98 -4.26 3.89 8.61
CA ILE A 98 -2.97 4.38 9.09
C ILE A 98 -2.29 5.25 8.01
N ASN A 99 -2.28 4.79 6.76
CA ASN A 99 -1.71 5.57 5.65
C ASN A 99 -2.46 6.90 5.45
N GLY A 100 -3.79 6.89 5.53
CA GLY A 100 -4.61 8.10 5.46
C GLY A 100 -4.34 9.08 6.60
N MET A 101 -4.23 8.58 7.84
CA MET A 101 -3.94 9.41 9.01
C MET A 101 -2.55 10.05 8.91
N ILE A 102 -1.52 9.29 8.53
CA ILE A 102 -0.16 9.79 8.40
C ILE A 102 -0.08 10.85 7.30
N ILE A 103 -0.60 10.57 6.10
CA ILE A 103 -0.56 11.52 4.99
C ILE A 103 -1.39 12.77 5.30
N SER A 104 -2.57 12.63 5.92
CA SER A 104 -3.36 13.79 6.33
C SER A 104 -2.64 14.65 7.36
N GLY A 105 -1.95 14.03 8.33
CA GLY A 105 -1.15 14.76 9.31
C GLY A 105 0.01 15.50 8.66
N LEU A 106 0.75 14.83 7.78
CA LEU A 106 1.87 15.43 7.05
C LEU A 106 1.41 16.60 6.17
N VAL A 107 0.33 16.46 5.40
CA VAL A 107 -0.16 17.54 4.53
C VAL A 107 -0.62 18.77 5.33
N VAL A 108 -1.16 18.58 6.55
CA VAL A 108 -1.64 19.69 7.39
C VAL A 108 -0.52 20.37 8.18
N TYR A 109 0.38 19.58 8.78
CA TYR A 109 1.41 20.12 9.69
C TYR A 109 2.76 20.36 9.01
N TYR A 110 3.14 19.55 8.02
CA TYR A 110 4.43 19.60 7.33
C TYR A 110 4.27 19.42 5.81
N PRO A 111 3.55 20.33 5.13
CA PRO A 111 3.27 20.22 3.69
C PRO A 111 4.54 20.09 2.84
N GLU A 112 5.64 20.74 3.26
CA GLU A 112 6.96 20.68 2.65
C GLU A 112 7.61 19.27 2.63
N TRP A 113 7.18 18.35 3.50
CA TRP A 113 7.66 16.95 3.53
C TRP A 113 6.95 16.09 2.48
N VAL A 114 5.83 16.56 1.97
CA VAL A 114 5.11 15.92 0.85
C VAL A 114 5.66 16.54 -0.42
N ILE A 115 6.77 16.00 -0.93
CA ILE A 115 7.48 16.52 -2.13
C ILE A 115 6.54 16.65 -3.36
N THR A 116 5.48 15.84 -3.42
CA THR A 116 4.42 15.87 -4.44
C THR A 116 3.46 17.06 -4.29
N PHE A 117 3.41 17.69 -3.11
CA PHE A 117 2.53 18.81 -2.80
C PHE A 117 3.25 20.13 -3.12
N ASN A 118 2.79 20.78 -4.19
CA ASN A 118 3.37 22.06 -4.60
C ASN A 118 2.63 23.21 -3.89
N GLU A 119 3.18 23.65 -2.74
CA GLU A 119 2.64 24.74 -1.92
C GLU A 119 2.38 26.02 -2.72
N LYS A 120 3.23 26.33 -3.71
CA LYS A 120 3.14 27.52 -4.58
C LYS A 120 1.87 27.59 -5.42
N ARG A 121 1.11 26.50 -5.54
CA ARG A 121 -0.16 26.47 -6.30
C ARG A 121 -1.40 26.61 -5.40
N TYR A 122 -1.31 26.32 -4.11
CA TYR A 122 -2.44 26.36 -3.18
C TYR A 122 -2.44 27.57 -2.25
N TYR A 123 -1.27 28.10 -1.90
CA TYR A 123 -1.16 29.31 -1.11
C TYR A 123 -0.83 30.49 -2.03
N HIS A 124 -1.88 31.09 -2.61
CA HIS A 124 -1.80 32.46 -3.11
C HIS A 124 -1.97 33.41 -1.91
N LYS A 125 -0.86 34.02 -1.48
CA LYS A 125 -0.89 35.42 -1.05
C LYS A 125 -0.43 36.28 -2.21
#